data_AF-A0A396TR96-F1
#
_entry.id   AF-A0A396TR96-F1
#
_cell.length_a   1.000
_cell.length_b   1.000
_cell.length_c   1.000
_cell.angle_alpha   90.00
_cell.angle_beta   90.00
_cell.angle_gamma   90.00
#
_symmetry.space_group_name_H-M   'P 1'
#
loop_
_entity.id
_entity.type
_entity.pdbx_description
1 polymer ?
#
loop_
_entity_poly.entity_id
_entity_poly.type
_entity_poly.pdbx_seq_one_letter_code
_entity_poly.pdbx_strand_id
1 'polypeptide(L)' 'MIGGLGPLQMLGIHGGMSWKFESLTESTTNIIFNYQVTGYMDGGLDKLTPIVDNVQNIQLARLKALLNK' A
#
# COMPACT_ATOMS: atom_id res chain seq x y z
N MET A 1 -6.68 3.77 -6.58
CA MET A 1 -5.83 4.03 -7.77
C MET A 1 -5.55 2.72 -8.50
N ILE A 2 -5.58 2.70 -9.84
CA ILE A 2 -5.12 1.59 -10.68
C ILE A 2 -3.80 2.03 -11.30
N GLY A 3 -2.73 1.26 -11.11
CA GLY A 3 -1.36 1.68 -11.41
C GLY A 3 -0.64 2.26 -10.18
N GLY A 4 0.64 1.94 -10.05
CA GLY A 4 1.44 2.20 -8.83
C GLY A 4 2.23 0.99 -8.32
N LEU A 5 2.18 -0.12 -9.04
CA LEU A 5 2.93 -1.35 -8.78
C LEU A 5 4.45 -1.21 -9.06
N GLY A 6 4.87 -0.17 -9.78
CA GLY A 6 6.26 0.04 -10.17
C GLY A 6 6.83 -1.21 -10.86
N PRO A 7 7.95 -1.78 -10.39
CA PRO A 7 8.54 -2.99 -10.97
C PRO A 7 7.59 -4.19 -11.06
N LEU A 8 6.58 -4.28 -10.19
CA LEU A 8 5.64 -5.41 -10.19
C LEU A 8 4.71 -5.43 -11.40
N GLN A 9 4.54 -4.31 -12.11
CA GLN A 9 3.84 -4.31 -13.40
C GLN A 9 4.53 -5.21 -14.43
N MET A 10 5.86 -5.32 -14.38
CA MET A 10 6.63 -6.16 -15.30
C MET A 10 6.41 -7.66 -15.05
N LEU A 11 5.83 -8.02 -13.90
CA LEU A 11 5.49 -9.41 -13.57
C LEU A 11 4.07 -9.79 -14.05
N GLY A 12 3.38 -8.91 -14.79
CA GLY A 12 2.00 -9.15 -15.22
C GLY A 12 0.98 -9.14 -14.06
N ILE A 13 1.39 -8.64 -12.90
CA ILE A 13 0.55 -8.49 -11.72
C ILE A 13 -0.21 -7.18 -11.83
N HIS A 14 -1.47 -7.21 -11.41
CA HIS A 14 -2.36 -6.05 -11.34
C HIS A 14 -2.78 -5.85 -9.90
N GLY A 15 -2.97 -4.59 -9.50
CA GLY A 15 -3.26 -4.28 -8.12
C GLY A 15 -4.16 -3.06 -7.96
N GLY A 16 -5.02 -3.14 -6.96
CA GLY A 16 -5.91 -2.08 -6.52
C GLY A 16 -5.45 -1.54 -5.17
N MET A 17 -5.51 -0.22 -5.02
CA MET A 17 -5.21 0.48 -3.78
C MET A 17 -6.41 1.33 -3.36
N SER A 18 -6.83 1.18 -2.11
CA SER A 18 -7.87 1.99 -1.48
C SER A 18 -7.34 2.70 -0.23
N TRP A 19 -7.75 3.95 -0.08
CA TRP A 19 -7.50 4.77 1.10
C TRP A 19 -8.82 5.07 1.78
N LYS A 20 -8.85 4.97 3.10
CA LYS A 20 -9.95 5.45 3.93
C LYS A 20 -9.36 6.29 5.06
N PHE A 21 -9.99 7.43 5.29
CA PHE A 21 -9.62 8.38 6.33
C PHE A 21 -10.77 8.46 7.32
N GLU A 22 -10.47 8.22 8.58
CA GLU A 22 -11.44 8.28 9.67
C GLU A 22 -10.93 9.27 10.72
N SER A 23 -11.80 10.14 11.21
CA SER A 23 -11.46 10.98 12.36
C SER A 23 -11.39 10.09 13.60
N LEU A 24 -10.24 10.08 14.27
CA LEU A 24 -10.07 9.43 15.58
C LEU A 24 -10.27 10.43 16.71
N THR A 25 -9.79 11.67 16.51
CA THR A 25 -10.07 12.85 17.33
C THR A 25 -10.16 14.08 16.42
N GLU A 26 -10.44 15.27 16.97
CA GLU A 26 -10.43 16.53 16.20
C GLU A 26 -9.09 16.81 15.51
N SER A 27 -7.97 16.32 16.07
CA SER A 27 -6.61 16.56 15.56
C SER A 27 -5.92 15.30 15.04
N THR A 28 -6.57 14.13 15.09
CA THR A 28 -5.97 12.85 14.71
C THR A 28 -6.82 12.12 13.69
N THR A 29 -6.21 11.76 12.56
CA THR A 29 -6.84 10.97 11.50
C THR A 29 -6.27 9.55 11.53
N ASN A 30 -7.14 8.56 11.61
CA ASN A 30 -6.81 7.17 11.32
C ASN A 30 -6.81 6.94 9.81
N ILE A 31 -5.71 6.42 9.28
CA ILE A 31 -5.56 6.11 7.85
C ILE A 31 -5.60 4.60 7.71
N ILE A 32 -6.61 4.09 7.02
CA ILE A 32 -6.71 2.69 6.64
C ILE A 32 -6.32 2.58 5.17
N PHE A 33 -5.23 1.85 4.94
CA PHE A 33 -4.63 1.65 3.63
C PHE A 33 -4.68 0.18 3.27
N ASN A 34 -5.44 -0.16 2.23
CA ASN A 34 -5.52 -1.54 1.74
C ASN A 34 -4.94 -1.64 0.34
N TYR A 35 -4.17 -2.70 0.15
CA TYR A 35 -3.55 -3.03 -1.11
C TYR A 35 -3.85 -4.48 -1.48
N GLN A 36 -4.37 -4.69 -2.68
CA GLN A 36 -4.74 -6.01 -3.19
C GLN A 36 -4.08 -6.24 -4.54
N VAL A 37 -3.54 -7.44 -4.74
CA VAL A 37 -2.92 -7.84 -6.00
C VAL A 37 -3.55 -9.11 -6.54
N THR A 38 -3.57 -9.22 -7.86
CA THR A 38 -4.02 -10.39 -8.61
C THR A 38 -3.12 -10.59 -9.82
N GLY A 39 -2.99 -11.82 -10.28
CA GLY A 39 -2.13 -12.19 -11.40
C GLY A 39 -1.37 -13.48 -11.14
N TYR A 40 -0.27 -13.65 -11.85
CA TYR A 40 0.58 -14.83 -11.79
C TYR A 40 2.00 -14.44 -11.41
N MET A 41 2.58 -15.15 -10.44
CA MET A 41 4.01 -15.11 -10.15
C MET A 41 4.47 -16.52 -9.83
N ASP A 42 5.61 -16.91 -10.38
CA ASP A 42 6.24 -18.16 -10.01
C ASP A 42 6.52 -18.21 -8.49
N GLY A 43 6.09 -19.29 -7.85
CA GLY A 43 6.22 -19.45 -6.40
C GLY A 43 5.17 -18.75 -5.52
N GLY A 44 4.13 -18.13 -6.10
CA GLY A 44 2.93 -17.66 -5.38
C GLY A 44 2.96 -16.19 -4.91
N LEU A 45 1.84 -15.48 -5.04
CA LEU A 45 1.71 -14.05 -4.69
C LEU A 45 1.83 -13.77 -3.19
N ASP A 46 1.61 -14.78 -2.34
CA ASP A 46 1.76 -14.74 -0.88
C ASP A 46 3.17 -14.31 -0.45
N LYS A 47 4.19 -14.64 -1.25
CA LYS A 47 5.57 -14.20 -1.01
C LYS A 47 5.79 -12.71 -1.26
N LEU A 48 5.00 -12.09 -2.14
CA LEU A 48 5.08 -10.65 -2.41
C LEU A 48 4.36 -9.83 -1.36
N THR A 49 3.29 -10.35 -0.77
CA THR A 49 2.46 -9.65 0.22
C THR A 49 3.27 -8.94 1.31
N PRO A 50 4.19 -9.61 2.06
CA PRO A 50 4.95 -8.95 3.12
C PRO A 50 5.96 -7.92 2.59
N ILE A 51 6.49 -8.11 1.38
CA ILE A 51 7.45 -7.18 0.76
C ILE A 51 6.73 -5.88 0.38
N VAL A 52 5.57 -6.01 -0.25
CA VAL A 52 4.76 -4.85 -0.63
C VAL A 52 4.26 -4.11 0.60
N ASP A 53 3.79 -4.83 1.62
CA ASP A 53 3.37 -4.24 2.88
C ASP A 53 4.49 -3.40 3.53
N ASN A 54 5.73 -3.90 3.54
CA ASN A 54 6.88 -3.15 4.04
C ASN A 54 7.12 -1.84 3.28
N VAL A 55 7.12 -1.90 1.94
CA VAL A 55 7.34 -0.70 1.10
C VAL A 55 6.24 0.34 1.35
N GLN A 56 4.99 -0.08 1.45
CA GLN A 56 3.87 0.82 1.71
C GLN A 56 3.95 1.43 3.12
N ASN A 57 4.34 0.63 4.12
CA ASN A 57 4.58 1.12 5.48
C ASN A 57 5.68 2.19 5.55
N ILE A 58 6.77 2.03 4.79
CA ILE A 58 7.81 3.07 4.71
C ILE A 58 7.24 4.38 4.15
N GLN A 59 6.41 4.30 3.09
CA GLN A 59 5.81 5.48 2.47
C GLN A 59 4.81 6.17 3.43
N LEU A 60 3.95 5.41 4.10
CA LEU A 60 3.00 5.91 5.10
C LEU A 60 3.71 6.53 6.32
N ALA A 61 4.80 5.91 6.79
CA ALA A 61 5.60 6.45 7.89
C ALA A 61 6.23 7.81 7.52
N ARG A 62 6.74 7.94 6.28
CA ARG A 62 7.26 9.22 5.77
C ARG A 62 6.17 10.28 5.64
N LEU A 63 4.98 9.89 5.15
CA LEU A 63 3.83 10.80 5.09
C LEU A 63 3.46 11.30 6.48
N LYS A 64 3.33 10.40 7.46
CA LYS A 64 3.07 10.76 8.86
C LYS A 64 4.11 11.73 9.41
N ALA A 65 5.40 11.48 9.15
CA ALA A 65 6.47 12.38 9.57
C ALA A 65 6.41 13.76 8.91
N LEU A 66 5.97 13.85 7.65
CA LEU A 66 5.78 15.12 6.95
C LEU A 66 4.59 15.92 7.50
N LEU A 67 3.49 15.25 7.83
CA LEU A 67 2.26 15.89 8.35
C LEU A 67 2.37 16.31 9.82
N ASN A 68 3.22 15.63 10.59
CA ASN A 68 3.43 15.92 12.01
C ASN A 68 4.59 16.90 12.27
N LYS A 69 5.15 17.51 11.22
CA LYS A 69 6.07 18.64 11.36
C LYS A 69 5.31 19.92 11.68
#